data_AF-A0A850VQ52-F1
#
_entry.id   AF-A0A850VQ52-F1
#
_cell.length_a   1.000
_cell.length_b   1.000
_cell.length_c   1.000
_cell.angle_alpha   90.00
_cell.angle_beta   90.00
_cell.angle_gamma   90.00
#
_symmetry.space_group_name_H-M   'P 1'
#
loop_
_entity.id
_entity.type
_entity.pdbx_description
1 polymer ?
#
loop_
_entity_poly.entity_id
_entity_poly.type
_entity_poly.pdbx_seq_one_letter_code
_entity_poly.pdbx_strand_id
1 'polypeptide(L)'
;QLYMYQLFRSLAYIHSFGICHRDIKPQNLLLDPDTAVLKLCDFGSAKQLVRGEPNVSYICSRYYRAPELIFGATDYTSSIDVWSAGCVLAELLLGQPIFPGDSGVDQLVEIIKVLGTPTREQIREMNPNYTEFKFPQIKAHPWSKVFRPRTPPEAIALCSRLLEYTPTARLTPLEACAHSFFDELRDPNVKLPNGREKPALFNFTSQELSSNPSLASILIPAHARNQAAASTPTNATAASGEN
;
A
#
# COMPACT_ATOMS: atom_id res chain seq x y z
N GLN A 1 -4.30 -5.05 -10.50
CA GLN A 1 -3.16 -4.12 -10.52
C GLN A 1 -3.62 -2.66 -10.36
N LEU A 2 -4.40 -2.11 -11.29
CA LEU A 2 -4.75 -0.68 -11.36
C LEU A 2 -5.29 -0.06 -10.05
N TYR A 3 -6.19 -0.74 -9.34
CA TYR A 3 -6.72 -0.25 -8.07
C TYR A 3 -5.67 -0.21 -6.96
N MET A 4 -4.84 -1.25 -6.85
CA MET A 4 -3.77 -1.28 -5.85
C MET A 4 -2.72 -0.19 -6.09
N TYR A 5 -2.37 0.09 -7.35
CA TYR A 5 -1.46 1.17 -7.68
C TYR A 5 -2.00 2.54 -7.22
N GLN A 6 -3.28 2.82 -7.50
CA GLN A 6 -3.93 4.06 -7.08
C GLN A 6 -4.07 4.15 -5.56
N LEU A 7 -4.34 3.04 -4.87
CA LEU A 7 -4.33 2.97 -3.41
C LEU A 7 -2.94 3.32 -2.85
N PHE A 8 -1.87 2.67 -3.32
CA PHE A 8 -0.51 2.98 -2.85
C PHE A 8 -0.11 4.42 -3.15
N ARG A 9 -0.54 4.97 -4.29
CA ARG A 9 -0.29 6.38 -4.60
C ARG A 9 -1.03 7.32 -3.65
N SER A 10 -2.29 7.02 -3.30
CA SER A 10 -3.01 7.79 -2.28
C SER A 10 -2.35 7.72 -0.91
N LEU A 11 -1.83 6.55 -0.53
CA LEU A 11 -1.07 6.35 0.72
C LEU A 11 0.25 7.12 0.70
N ALA A 12 1.00 7.08 -0.40
CA ALA A 12 2.23 7.86 -0.57
C ALA A 12 1.98 9.35 -0.36
N TYR A 13 0.89 9.86 -0.92
CA TYR A 13 0.47 11.25 -0.74
C TYR A 13 0.21 11.58 0.73
N ILE A 14 -0.68 10.87 1.42
CA ILE A 14 -1.04 11.22 2.81
C ILE A 14 0.13 10.97 3.78
N HIS A 15 0.93 9.93 3.56
CA HIS A 15 2.11 9.64 4.39
C HIS A 15 3.20 10.71 4.24
N SER A 16 3.28 11.40 3.10
CA SER A 16 4.19 12.54 2.92
C SER A 16 3.88 13.73 3.83
N PHE A 17 2.66 13.80 4.38
CA PHE A 17 2.25 14.78 5.40
C PHE A 17 2.31 14.21 6.83
N GLY A 18 2.83 12.99 7.00
CA GLY A 18 2.80 12.27 8.28
C GLY A 18 1.40 11.80 8.68
N ILE A 19 0.41 11.87 7.79
CA ILE A 19 -0.96 11.42 8.05
C ILE A 19 -1.04 9.92 7.79
N CYS A 20 -1.50 9.16 8.78
CA CYS A 20 -1.87 7.75 8.65
C CYS A 20 -3.39 7.63 8.60
N HIS A 21 -3.93 6.81 7.68
CA HIS A 21 -5.36 6.63 7.49
C HIS A 21 -6.00 5.80 8.61
N ARG A 22 -5.31 4.74 9.05
CA ARG A 22 -5.68 3.84 10.16
C ARG A 22 -6.98 3.05 9.97
N ASP A 23 -7.54 3.03 8.76
CA ASP A 23 -8.74 2.23 8.44
C ASP A 23 -8.83 1.92 6.93
N ILE A 24 -7.72 1.48 6.34
CA ILE A 24 -7.70 1.00 4.95
C ILE A 24 -8.42 -0.35 4.88
N LYS A 25 -9.46 -0.39 4.04
CA LYS A 25 -10.30 -1.56 3.80
C LYS A 25 -11.10 -1.36 2.50
N PRO A 26 -11.62 -2.41 1.84
CA PRO A 26 -12.33 -2.28 0.57
C PRO A 26 -13.50 -1.29 0.60
N GLN A 27 -14.22 -1.18 1.72
CA GLN A 27 -15.36 -0.27 1.87
C GLN A 27 -14.96 1.22 1.78
N ASN A 28 -13.71 1.55 2.08
CA ASN A 28 -13.18 2.91 2.04
C ASN A 28 -12.48 3.24 0.71
N LEU A 29 -12.60 2.35 -0.29
CA LEU A 29 -12.02 2.50 -1.63
C LEU A 29 -13.14 2.72 -2.65
N LEU A 30 -13.45 3.98 -2.92
CA LEU A 30 -14.46 4.33 -3.92
C LEU A 30 -13.94 4.04 -5.32
N LEU A 31 -14.78 3.42 -6.15
CA LEU A 31 -14.45 3.07 -7.53
C LEU A 31 -15.44 3.71 -8.50
N ASP A 32 -14.92 4.35 -9.53
CA ASP A 32 -15.68 4.62 -10.74
C ASP A 32 -15.45 3.43 -11.71
N PRO A 33 -16.48 2.60 -11.97
CA PRO A 33 -16.32 1.40 -12.80
C PRO A 33 -16.02 1.71 -14.28
N ASP A 34 -16.38 2.91 -14.73
CA ASP A 34 -16.30 3.34 -16.12
C ASP A 34 -14.91 3.88 -16.48
N THR A 35 -14.31 4.60 -15.53
CA THR A 35 -12.98 5.21 -15.67
C THR A 35 -11.88 4.42 -14.94
N ALA A 36 -12.28 3.42 -14.14
CA ALA A 36 -11.42 2.65 -13.25
C ALA A 36 -10.61 3.52 -12.26
N VAL A 37 -11.12 4.72 -11.96
CA VAL A 37 -10.54 5.63 -10.96
C VAL A 37 -10.87 5.13 -9.56
N LEU A 38 -9.85 4.98 -8.73
CA LEU A 38 -9.99 4.73 -7.30
C LEU A 38 -9.78 6.01 -6.51
N LYS A 39 -10.63 6.25 -5.51
CA LYS A 39 -10.48 7.33 -4.53
C LYS A 39 -10.59 6.78 -3.12
N LEU A 40 -9.57 7.04 -2.30
CA LEU A 40 -9.61 6.76 -0.87
C LEU A 40 -10.58 7.73 -0.18
N CYS A 41 -11.44 7.22 0.70
CA CYS A 41 -12.39 8.02 1.49
C CYS A 41 -12.37 7.63 2.98
N ASP A 42 -13.21 8.29 3.78
CA ASP A 42 -13.36 8.05 5.23
C ASP A 42 -12.09 8.27 6.07
N PHE A 43 -11.73 9.55 6.21
CA PHE A 43 -10.65 10.01 7.07
C PHE A 43 -11.05 10.15 8.55
N GLY A 44 -12.21 9.61 8.97
CA GLY A 44 -12.70 9.72 10.35
C GLY A 44 -11.76 9.08 11.39
N SER A 45 -10.98 8.09 10.97
CA SER A 45 -9.94 7.45 11.78
C SER A 45 -8.54 8.03 11.57
N ALA A 46 -8.33 8.92 10.59
CA ALA A 46 -7.00 9.37 10.23
C ALA A 46 -6.37 10.24 11.33
N LYS A 47 -5.04 10.22 11.43
CA LYS A 47 -4.28 11.06 12.37
C LYS A 47 -2.88 11.34 11.83
N GLN A 48 -2.37 12.54 12.05
CA GLN A 48 -0.96 12.83 11.87
C GLN A 48 -0.16 12.16 13.01
N LEU A 49 0.73 11.24 12.65
CA LEU A 49 1.55 10.51 13.63
C LEU A 49 2.82 11.31 13.92
N VAL A 50 3.04 11.62 15.19
CA VAL A 50 4.22 12.33 15.67
C VAL A 50 5.05 11.36 16.49
N ARG A 51 6.34 11.21 16.14
CA ARG A 51 7.24 10.29 16.83
C ARG A 51 7.37 10.68 18.31
N GLY A 52 7.17 9.72 19.20
CA GLY A 52 7.21 9.93 20.66
C GLY A 52 5.84 10.24 21.27
N GLU A 53 4.81 10.53 20.46
CA GLU A 53 3.44 10.67 20.95
C GLU A 53 2.68 9.33 20.85
N PRO A 54 2.04 8.87 21.95
CA PRO A 54 1.30 7.63 21.94
C PRO A 54 0.00 7.76 21.13
N ASN A 55 -0.41 6.64 20.53
CA ASN A 55 -1.62 6.53 19.73
C ASN A 55 -2.47 5.34 20.21
N VAL A 56 -3.79 5.43 20.03
CA VAL A 56 -4.72 4.34 20.36
C VAL A 56 -4.41 3.13 19.48
N SER A 57 -4.21 1.97 20.09
CA SER A 57 -3.89 0.69 19.42
C SER A 57 -5.14 -0.03 18.89
N TYR A 58 -6.28 0.09 19.58
CA TYR A 58 -7.57 -0.45 19.13
C TYR A 58 -8.19 0.43 18.04
N ILE A 59 -7.56 0.41 16.87
CA ILE A 59 -7.97 1.11 15.65
C ILE A 59 -7.95 0.12 14.47
N CYS A 60 -8.39 0.55 13.29
CA CYS A 60 -8.52 -0.26 12.08
C CYS A 60 -9.58 -1.37 12.18
N SER A 61 -10.27 -1.61 11.07
CA SER A 61 -11.18 -2.73 10.91
C SER A 61 -10.43 -4.07 11.01
N ARG A 62 -11.01 -5.02 11.76
CA ARG A 62 -10.30 -6.21 12.29
C ARG A 62 -9.47 -7.00 11.25
N TYR A 63 -10.06 -7.33 10.10
CA TYR A 63 -9.38 -8.17 9.08
C TYR A 63 -8.18 -7.50 8.41
N TYR A 64 -8.07 -6.17 8.52
CA TYR A 64 -7.02 -5.36 7.91
C TYR A 64 -6.04 -4.82 8.97
N ARG A 65 -6.21 -5.19 10.23
CA ARG A 65 -5.43 -4.68 11.36
C ARG A 65 -4.03 -5.28 11.36
N ALA A 66 -3.02 -4.41 11.41
CA ALA A 66 -1.62 -4.79 11.51
C ALA A 66 -1.30 -5.51 12.84
N PRO A 67 -0.38 -6.48 12.85
CA PRO A 67 -0.13 -7.31 14.02
C PRO A 67 0.37 -6.48 15.22
N GLU A 68 1.18 -5.44 15.02
CA GLU A 68 1.61 -4.53 16.09
C GLU A 68 0.44 -3.86 16.84
N LEU A 69 -0.67 -3.58 16.16
CA LEU A 69 -1.88 -3.05 16.80
C LEU A 69 -2.58 -4.13 17.64
N ILE A 70 -2.54 -5.39 17.19
CA ILE A 70 -3.05 -6.55 17.96
C ILE A 70 -2.19 -6.79 19.20
N PHE A 71 -0.87 -6.62 19.08
CA PHE A 71 0.08 -6.62 20.19
C PHE A 71 -0.03 -5.38 21.09
N GLY A 72 -0.91 -4.41 20.77
CA GLY A 72 -1.18 -3.26 21.62
C GLY A 72 -0.15 -2.14 21.53
N ALA A 73 0.65 -2.08 20.46
CA ALA A 73 1.61 -1.00 20.23
C ALA A 73 0.91 0.36 20.18
N THR A 74 1.55 1.39 20.75
CA THR A 74 1.05 2.78 20.75
C THR A 74 1.98 3.73 20.00
N ASP A 75 3.17 3.26 19.65
CA ASP A 75 4.25 3.93 18.93
C ASP A 75 4.36 3.46 17.47
N TYR A 76 3.28 2.87 16.93
CA TYR A 76 3.20 2.44 15.53
C TYR A 76 3.37 3.60 14.55
N THR A 77 3.68 3.26 13.29
CA THR A 77 3.89 4.23 12.21
C THR A 77 2.85 4.05 11.10
N SER A 78 2.93 4.88 10.05
CA SER A 78 2.05 4.77 8.88
C SER A 78 2.17 3.45 8.12
N SER A 79 3.17 2.60 8.43
CA SER A 79 3.29 1.25 7.85
C SER A 79 2.15 0.30 8.24
N ILE A 80 1.28 0.66 9.20
CA ILE A 80 0.03 -0.08 9.43
C ILE A 80 -0.91 0.00 8.22
N ASP A 81 -0.95 1.13 7.50
CA ASP A 81 -1.76 1.26 6.28
C ASP A 81 -1.22 0.38 5.15
N VAL A 82 0.10 0.17 5.12
CA VAL A 82 0.76 -0.71 4.15
C VAL A 82 0.37 -2.16 4.40
N TRP A 83 0.34 -2.59 5.67
CA TRP A 83 -0.17 -3.91 6.04
C TRP A 83 -1.63 -4.07 5.57
N SER A 84 -2.49 -3.11 5.90
CA SER A 84 -3.90 -3.12 5.50
C SER A 84 -4.07 -3.18 3.97
N ALA A 85 -3.25 -2.44 3.21
CA ALA A 85 -3.21 -2.53 1.75
C ALA A 85 -2.73 -3.90 1.25
N GLY A 86 -1.79 -4.55 1.95
CA GLY A 86 -1.40 -5.94 1.71
C GLY A 86 -2.56 -6.91 1.91
N CYS A 87 -3.37 -6.73 2.96
CA CYS A 87 -4.60 -7.50 3.18
C CYS A 87 -5.62 -7.30 2.05
N VAL A 88 -5.82 -6.06 1.58
CA VAL A 88 -6.68 -5.76 0.42
C VAL A 88 -6.17 -6.43 -0.85
N LEU A 89 -4.86 -6.37 -1.13
CA LEU A 89 -4.26 -7.05 -2.28
C LEU A 89 -4.54 -8.56 -2.21
N ALA A 90 -4.25 -9.18 -1.06
CA ALA A 90 -4.47 -10.61 -0.87
C ALA A 90 -5.95 -10.99 -1.03
N GLU A 91 -6.86 -10.19 -0.50
CA GLU A 91 -8.31 -10.40 -0.62
C GLU A 91 -8.79 -10.33 -2.07
N LEU A 92 -8.29 -9.37 -2.86
CA LEU A 92 -8.59 -9.28 -4.29
C LEU A 92 -8.10 -10.51 -5.07
N LEU A 93 -6.98 -11.12 -4.65
CA LEU A 93 -6.43 -12.32 -5.30
C LEU A 93 -7.15 -13.61 -4.87
N LEU A 94 -7.62 -13.68 -3.62
CA LEU A 94 -8.29 -14.86 -3.06
C LEU A 94 -9.80 -14.89 -3.37
N GLY A 95 -10.43 -13.71 -3.44
CA GLY A 95 -11.87 -13.52 -3.46
C GLY A 95 -12.53 -13.51 -2.07
N GLN A 96 -11.72 -13.50 -1.00
CA GLN A 96 -12.16 -13.46 0.40
C GLN A 96 -11.03 -12.91 1.29
N PRO A 97 -11.33 -12.37 2.49
CA PRO A 97 -10.31 -11.88 3.41
C PRO A 97 -9.25 -12.94 3.72
N ILE A 98 -7.97 -12.55 3.67
CA ILE A 98 -6.85 -13.47 3.97
C ILE A 98 -6.76 -13.82 5.46
N PHE A 99 -7.17 -12.93 6.34
CA PHE A 99 -7.10 -13.10 7.80
C PHE A 99 -8.47 -12.83 8.46
N PRO A 100 -9.43 -13.77 8.38
CA PRO A 100 -10.76 -13.60 8.99
C PRO A 100 -10.78 -14.07 10.46
N GLY A 101 -10.45 -13.18 11.42
CA GLY A 101 -10.54 -13.48 12.85
C GLY A 101 -11.82 -12.95 13.52
N ASP A 102 -12.42 -13.71 14.45
CA ASP A 102 -13.60 -13.26 15.21
C ASP A 102 -13.24 -12.35 16.40
N SER A 103 -12.06 -12.55 16.98
CA SER A 103 -11.46 -11.72 18.03
C SER A 103 -10.06 -11.21 17.65
N GLY A 104 -9.44 -10.38 18.50
CA GLY A 104 -8.04 -9.97 18.30
C GLY A 104 -7.07 -11.15 18.35
N VAL A 105 -7.35 -12.15 19.20
CA VAL A 105 -6.55 -13.37 19.30
C VAL A 105 -6.72 -14.24 18.06
N ASP A 106 -7.96 -14.43 17.59
CA ASP A 106 -8.22 -15.21 16.37
C ASP A 106 -7.60 -14.55 15.14
N GLN A 107 -7.63 -13.23 15.07
CA GLN A 107 -6.94 -12.47 14.01
C GLN A 107 -5.45 -12.80 13.98
N LEU A 108 -4.80 -12.85 15.13
CA LEU A 108 -3.38 -13.22 15.22
C LEU A 108 -3.15 -14.69 14.84
N VAL A 109 -4.06 -15.59 15.19
CA VAL A 109 -4.00 -17.00 14.79
C VAL A 109 -4.06 -17.14 13.26
N GLU A 110 -4.95 -16.42 12.58
CA GLU A 110 -5.01 -16.42 11.11
C GLU A 110 -3.72 -15.89 10.47
N ILE A 111 -3.12 -14.84 11.04
CA ILE A 111 -1.83 -14.33 10.58
C ILE A 111 -0.73 -15.38 10.74
N ILE A 112 -0.65 -16.03 11.91
CA ILE A 112 0.36 -17.06 12.21
C ILE A 112 0.21 -18.29 11.29
N LYS A 113 -1.01 -18.67 10.89
CA LYS A 113 -1.23 -19.78 9.94
C LYS A 113 -0.53 -19.53 8.59
N VAL A 114 -0.39 -18.26 8.18
CA VAL A 114 0.26 -17.88 6.93
C VAL A 114 1.74 -17.56 7.14
N LEU A 115 2.05 -16.62 8.03
CA LEU A 115 3.41 -16.11 8.23
C LEU A 115 4.26 -16.98 9.16
N GLY A 116 3.66 -17.97 9.83
CA GLY A 116 4.29 -18.70 10.92
C GLY A 116 4.36 -17.87 12.20
N THR A 117 4.90 -18.49 13.25
CA THR A 117 5.07 -17.83 14.55
C THR A 117 6.13 -16.72 14.45
N PRO A 118 5.84 -15.48 14.88
CA PRO A 118 6.82 -14.40 14.81
C PRO A 118 8.02 -14.72 15.70
N THR A 119 9.22 -14.36 15.24
CA THR A 119 10.44 -14.49 16.05
C THR A 119 10.42 -13.49 17.21
N ARG A 120 11.31 -13.68 18.19
CA ARG A 120 11.46 -12.75 19.32
C ARG A 120 11.80 -11.34 18.85
N GLU A 121 12.65 -11.24 17.84
CA GLU A 121 13.05 -9.97 17.24
C GLU A 121 11.85 -9.31 16.56
N GLN A 122 11.06 -10.06 15.79
CA GLN A 122 9.84 -9.52 15.16
C GLN A 122 8.81 -9.04 16.19
N ILE A 123 8.60 -9.79 17.29
CA ILE A 123 7.73 -9.35 18.39
C ILE A 123 8.25 -8.03 18.99
N ARG A 124 9.56 -7.92 19.23
CA ARG A 124 10.17 -6.68 19.76
C ARG A 124 9.99 -5.50 18.81
N GLU A 125 10.12 -5.69 17.50
CA GLU A 125 9.89 -4.64 16.50
C GLU A 125 8.40 -4.24 16.39
N MET A 126 7.47 -5.15 16.73
CA MET A 126 6.04 -4.85 16.77
C MET A 126 5.61 -4.14 18.05
N ASN A 127 6.01 -4.65 19.21
CA ASN A 127 5.79 -4.01 20.51
C ASN A 127 6.87 -4.47 21.51
N PRO A 128 7.83 -3.62 21.89
CA PRO A 128 8.90 -3.98 22.82
C PRO A 128 8.41 -4.22 24.26
N ASN A 129 7.23 -3.69 24.61
CA ASN A 129 6.62 -3.86 25.93
C ASN A 129 5.80 -5.14 26.05
N TYR A 130 5.68 -5.92 24.98
CA TYR A 130 4.91 -7.16 24.99
C TYR A 130 5.72 -8.27 25.67
N THR A 131 5.36 -8.57 26.92
CA THR A 131 6.07 -9.53 27.78
C THR A 131 5.40 -10.90 27.88
N GLU A 132 4.20 -11.05 27.33
CA GLU A 132 3.37 -12.24 27.51
C GLU A 132 3.23 -13.06 26.22
N PHE A 133 2.78 -14.32 26.36
CA PHE A 133 2.53 -15.33 25.32
C PHE A 133 3.70 -16.18 24.80
N LYS A 134 3.60 -17.48 25.07
CA LYS A 134 4.23 -18.54 24.30
C LYS A 134 3.27 -18.96 23.20
N PHE A 135 3.59 -18.60 21.96
CA PHE A 135 2.89 -19.17 20.80
C PHE A 135 3.40 -20.59 20.54
N PRO A 136 2.52 -21.53 20.14
CA PRO A 136 2.96 -22.75 19.49
C PRO A 136 3.88 -22.40 18.30
N GLN A 137 4.92 -23.18 18.08
CA GLN A 137 5.83 -22.96 16.95
C GLN A 137 5.20 -23.51 15.67
N ILE A 138 4.73 -22.61 14.81
CA ILE A 138 4.09 -22.89 13.53
C ILE A 138 5.03 -22.39 12.43
N LYS A 139 5.31 -23.25 11.45
CA LYS A 139 6.11 -22.87 10.28
C LYS A 139 5.27 -22.04 9.32
N ALA A 140 5.88 -21.04 8.70
CA ALA A 140 5.25 -20.25 7.65
C ALA A 140 4.71 -21.14 6.53
N HIS A 141 3.52 -20.82 6.05
CA HIS A 141 2.95 -21.45 4.87
C HIS A 141 3.59 -20.80 3.62
N PRO A 142 4.09 -21.60 2.65
CA PRO A 142 4.66 -21.02 1.44
C PRO A 142 3.65 -20.13 0.72
N TRP A 143 4.00 -18.88 0.42
CA TRP A 143 3.12 -17.91 -0.24
C TRP A 143 2.52 -18.42 -1.55
N SER A 144 3.26 -19.23 -2.32
CA SER A 144 2.78 -19.87 -3.55
C SER A 144 1.64 -20.87 -3.34
N LYS A 145 1.44 -21.35 -2.11
CA LYS A 145 0.34 -22.26 -1.72
C LYS A 145 -0.82 -21.54 -1.04
N VAL A 146 -0.64 -20.29 -0.63
CA VAL A 146 -1.72 -19.45 -0.07
C VAL A 146 -2.71 -19.07 -1.17
N PHE A 147 -2.19 -18.72 -2.35
CA PHE A 147 -2.99 -18.27 -3.48
C PHE A 147 -3.29 -19.38 -4.49
N ARG A 148 -4.23 -19.12 -5.40
CA ARG A 148 -4.61 -20.07 -6.46
C ARG A 148 -3.45 -20.28 -7.45
N PRO A 149 -3.29 -21.45 -8.10
CA PRO A 149 -2.15 -21.74 -8.98
C PRO A 149 -1.91 -20.77 -10.15
N ARG A 150 -2.93 -20.03 -10.59
CA ARG A 150 -2.83 -19.05 -11.70
C ARG A 150 -2.57 -17.61 -11.21
N THR A 151 -2.28 -17.42 -9.93
CA THR A 151 -1.98 -16.10 -9.37
C THR A 151 -0.63 -15.62 -9.91
N PRO A 152 -0.52 -14.39 -10.45
CA PRO A 152 0.75 -13.89 -10.97
C PRO A 152 1.85 -13.88 -9.89
N PRO A 153 3.05 -14.41 -10.17
CA PRO A 153 4.11 -14.52 -9.18
C PRO A 153 4.55 -13.14 -8.63
N GLU A 154 4.50 -12.09 -9.44
CA GLU A 154 4.78 -10.72 -9.03
C GLU A 154 3.75 -10.18 -8.03
N ALA A 155 2.50 -10.64 -8.11
CA ALA A 155 1.45 -10.29 -7.14
C ALA A 155 1.74 -10.94 -5.77
N ILE A 156 2.17 -12.21 -5.80
CA ILE A 156 2.57 -12.96 -4.61
C ILE A 156 3.81 -12.31 -3.97
N ALA A 157 4.81 -11.95 -4.79
CA ALA A 157 6.02 -11.28 -4.34
C ALA A 157 5.73 -9.90 -3.74
N LEU A 158 4.83 -9.11 -4.34
CA LEU A 158 4.38 -7.85 -3.75
C LEU A 158 3.71 -8.11 -2.40
N CYS A 159 2.79 -9.07 -2.33
CA CYS A 159 2.05 -9.38 -1.11
C CYS A 159 2.97 -9.80 0.04
N SER A 160 4.00 -10.61 -0.22
CA SER A 160 4.95 -11.04 0.81
C SER A 160 5.81 -9.89 1.35
N ARG A 161 6.04 -8.83 0.56
CA ARG A 161 6.79 -7.64 0.96
C ARG A 161 5.94 -6.58 1.66
N LEU A 162 4.61 -6.75 1.70
CA LEU A 162 3.67 -5.90 2.41
C LEU A 162 3.25 -6.52 3.74
N LEU A 163 3.02 -7.83 3.76
CA LEU A 163 2.57 -8.60 4.92
C LEU A 163 3.76 -9.17 5.71
N GLU A 164 4.57 -8.25 6.23
CA GLU A 164 5.72 -8.54 7.10
C GLU A 164 5.40 -8.19 8.57
N TYR A 165 5.86 -9.02 9.51
CA TYR A 165 5.72 -8.74 10.93
C TYR A 165 6.48 -7.47 11.33
N THR A 166 7.75 -7.36 10.94
CA THR A 166 8.59 -6.20 11.24
C THR A 166 8.06 -4.97 10.47
N PRO A 167 7.54 -3.94 11.15
CA PRO A 167 6.85 -2.84 10.47
C PRO A 167 7.75 -2.06 9.50
N THR A 168 9.06 -2.00 9.77
CA THR A 168 10.08 -1.32 8.95
C THR A 168 10.57 -2.17 7.76
N ALA A 169 10.24 -3.46 7.71
CA ALA A 169 10.58 -4.33 6.58
C ALA A 169 9.56 -4.25 5.43
N ARG A 170 8.37 -3.70 5.70
CA ARG A 170 7.33 -3.49 4.71
C ARG A 170 7.77 -2.44 3.70
N LEU A 171 7.43 -2.63 2.42
CA LEU A 171 7.63 -1.60 1.41
C LEU A 171 6.90 -0.31 1.80
N THR A 172 7.51 0.84 1.55
CA THR A 172 6.79 2.10 1.56
C THR A 172 5.76 2.13 0.41
N PRO A 173 4.70 2.96 0.48
CA PRO A 173 3.73 3.03 -0.61
C PRO A 173 4.35 3.42 -1.96
N LEU A 174 5.37 4.30 -1.95
CA LEU A 174 6.04 4.73 -3.18
C LEU A 174 6.90 3.61 -3.79
N GLU A 175 7.58 2.82 -2.95
CA GLU A 175 8.29 1.61 -3.40
C GLU A 175 7.31 0.55 -3.91
N ALA A 176 6.14 0.41 -3.29
CA ALA A 176 5.09 -0.47 -3.77
C ALA A 176 4.62 -0.06 -5.18
N CYS A 177 4.38 1.23 -5.44
CA CYS A 177 4.07 1.73 -6.80
C CYS A 177 5.17 1.39 -7.83
N ALA A 178 6.43 1.33 -7.40
CA ALA A 178 7.57 0.99 -8.26
C ALA A 178 7.77 -0.53 -8.45
N HIS A 179 6.99 -1.38 -7.76
CA HIS A 179 7.11 -2.84 -7.85
C HIS A 179 6.77 -3.38 -9.25
N SER A 180 7.41 -4.48 -9.66
CA SER A 180 7.28 -5.08 -11.00
C SER A 180 5.86 -5.57 -11.32
N PHE A 181 5.06 -5.88 -10.30
CA PHE A 181 3.63 -6.18 -10.44
C PHE A 181 2.84 -5.07 -11.19
N PHE A 182 3.36 -3.83 -11.19
CA PHE A 182 2.75 -2.70 -11.87
C PHE A 182 3.43 -2.31 -13.20
N ASP A 183 4.39 -3.10 -13.70
CA ASP A 183 5.11 -2.79 -14.94
C ASP A 183 4.17 -2.73 -16.15
N GLU A 184 3.16 -3.61 -16.21
CA GLU A 184 2.12 -3.59 -17.25
C GLU A 184 1.40 -2.22 -17.31
N LEU A 185 1.13 -1.59 -16.16
CA LEU A 185 0.49 -0.27 -16.15
C LEU A 185 1.36 0.79 -16.83
N ARG A 186 2.69 0.62 -16.83
CA ARG A 186 3.68 1.51 -17.43
C ARG A 186 3.96 1.19 -18.90
N ASP A 187 3.25 0.23 -19.51
CA ASP A 187 3.26 0.03 -20.95
C ASP A 187 2.37 1.10 -21.63
N PRO A 188 2.88 1.84 -22.64
CA PRO A 188 2.08 2.83 -23.36
C PRO A 188 0.85 2.24 -24.07
N ASN A 189 0.86 0.94 -24.42
CA ASN A 189 -0.17 0.28 -25.19
C ASN A 189 -1.29 -0.32 -24.33
N VAL A 190 -1.09 -0.41 -23.01
CA VAL A 190 -2.10 -0.98 -22.11
C VAL A 190 -3.32 -0.06 -22.01
N LYS A 191 -4.47 -0.67 -22.23
CA LYS A 191 -5.82 -0.07 -22.14
C LYS A 191 -6.65 -0.83 -21.13
N LEU A 192 -7.75 -0.21 -20.71
CA LEU A 192 -8.75 -0.88 -19.88
C LEU A 192 -9.45 -2.00 -20.70
N PRO A 193 -10.01 -3.03 -20.04
CA PRO A 193 -10.73 -4.10 -20.73
C PRO A 193 -11.92 -3.62 -21.58
N ASN A 194 -12.49 -2.45 -21.26
CA ASN A 194 -13.56 -1.80 -22.03
C ASN A 194 -13.04 -0.98 -23.23
N GLY A 195 -11.73 -1.03 -23.52
CA GLY A 195 -11.08 -0.30 -24.62
C GLY A 195 -10.74 1.16 -24.33
N ARG A 196 -11.15 1.72 -23.18
CA ARG A 196 -10.83 3.09 -22.78
C ARG A 196 -9.38 3.22 -22.32
N GLU A 197 -8.88 4.45 -22.31
CA GLU A 197 -7.57 4.76 -21.75
C GLU A 197 -7.57 4.60 -20.22
N LYS A 198 -6.40 4.25 -19.69
CA LYS A 198 -6.15 4.22 -18.24
C LYS A 198 -6.26 5.63 -17.63
N PRO A 199 -6.70 5.77 -16.37
CA PRO A 199 -6.72 7.06 -15.69
C PRO A 199 -5.30 7.62 -15.52
N ALA A 200 -5.18 8.86 -15.02
CA ALA A 200 -3.87 9.49 -14.80
C ALA A 200 -3.06 8.74 -13.72
N LEU A 201 -2.01 8.02 -14.15
CA LEU A 201 -1.16 7.23 -13.25
C LEU A 201 0.18 7.89 -12.92
N PHE A 202 0.74 8.69 -13.83
CA PHE A 202 2.15 9.13 -13.77
C PHE A 202 2.36 10.62 -13.50
N ASN A 203 1.28 11.35 -13.21
CA ASN A 203 1.29 12.78 -12.89
C ASN A 203 1.71 13.04 -11.42
N PHE A 204 2.84 12.46 -11.01
CA PHE A 204 3.38 12.60 -9.64
C PHE A 204 3.84 14.04 -9.39
N THR A 205 3.49 14.56 -8.22
CA THR A 205 4.01 15.84 -7.72
C THR A 205 5.33 15.65 -6.97
N SER A 206 6.08 16.74 -6.76
CA SER A 206 7.27 16.73 -5.89
C SER A 206 6.95 16.29 -4.46
N GLN A 207 5.74 16.61 -3.97
CA GLN A 207 5.28 16.19 -2.65
C GLN A 207 5.10 14.67 -2.56
N GLU A 208 4.45 14.05 -3.56
CA GLU A 208 4.26 12.58 -3.61
C GLU A 208 5.61 11.84 -3.69
N LEU A 209 6.61 12.41 -4.38
CA LEU A 209 7.93 11.82 -4.54
C LEU A 209 8.90 12.14 -3.39
N SER A 210 8.51 12.98 -2.43
CA SER A 210 9.41 13.50 -1.38
C SER A 210 10.10 12.42 -0.54
N SER A 211 9.45 11.28 -0.32
CA SER A 211 10.01 10.18 0.47
C SER A 211 11.17 9.47 -0.24
N ASN A 212 11.15 9.40 -1.58
CA ASN A 212 12.23 8.85 -2.38
C ASN A 212 12.20 9.39 -3.82
N PRO A 213 12.83 10.54 -4.09
CA PRO A 213 12.82 11.17 -5.42
C PRO A 213 13.44 10.30 -6.52
N SER A 214 14.36 9.39 -6.17
CA SER A 214 15.04 8.53 -7.15
C SER A 214 14.08 7.55 -7.86
N LEU A 215 12.97 7.20 -7.21
CA LEU A 215 11.95 6.31 -7.77
C LEU A 215 11.20 6.93 -8.96
N ALA A 216 11.28 8.25 -9.17
CA ALA A 216 10.72 8.89 -10.35
C ALA A 216 11.22 8.28 -11.68
N SER A 217 12.45 7.75 -11.68
CA SER A 217 13.05 7.06 -12.82
C SER A 217 12.26 5.82 -13.26
N ILE A 218 11.61 5.13 -12.31
CA ILE A 218 10.78 3.94 -12.51
C ILE A 218 9.29 4.32 -12.63
N LEU A 219 8.81 5.21 -11.75
CA LEU A 219 7.40 5.58 -11.63
C LEU A 219 6.87 6.37 -12.82
N ILE A 220 7.71 7.20 -13.44
CA ILE A 220 7.33 8.05 -14.57
C ILE A 220 8.00 7.48 -15.84
N PRO A 221 7.29 6.66 -16.64
CA PRO A 221 7.86 6.06 -17.84
C PRO A 221 8.18 7.12 -18.90
N ALA A 222 9.10 6.78 -19.83
CA ALA A 222 9.60 7.73 -20.83
C ALA A 222 8.49 8.40 -21.65
N HIS A 223 7.47 7.64 -22.04
CA HIS A 223 6.34 8.17 -22.83
C HIS A 223 5.52 9.22 -22.06
N ALA A 224 5.42 9.12 -20.73
CA ALA A 224 4.69 10.07 -19.90
C ALA A 224 5.46 11.39 -19.73
N ARG A 225 6.79 11.35 -19.70
CA ARG A 225 7.64 12.56 -19.64
C ARG A 225 7.48 13.42 -20.89
N ASN A 226 7.40 12.78 -22.06
CA ASN A 226 7.24 13.47 -23.34
C ASN A 226 5.87 14.14 -23.46
N GLN A 227 4.80 13.53 -22.94
CA GLN A 227 3.46 14.13 -22.91
C GLN A 227 3.39 15.35 -21.98
N ALA A 228 4.08 15.33 -20.83
CA ALA A 228 4.17 16.50 -19.95
C ALA A 228 4.94 17.65 -20.60
N ALA A 229 6.03 17.36 -21.31
CA ALA A 229 6.80 18.37 -22.03
C ALA A 229 5.99 19.00 -23.19
N ALA A 230 5.20 18.20 -23.91
CA ALA A 230 4.36 18.67 -25.02
C ALA A 230 3.12 19.47 -24.57
N SER A 231 2.67 19.31 -23.32
CA SER A 231 1.52 20.04 -22.75
C SER A 231 1.90 21.32 -22.01
N THR A 232 3.20 21.63 -21.92
CA THR A 232 3.66 22.92 -21.37
C THR A 232 3.56 23.98 -22.46
N PRO A 233 2.75 25.05 -22.31
CA PRO A 233 2.67 26.09 -23.33
C PRO A 233 4.04 26.75 -23.47
N THR A 234 4.61 26.73 -24.68
CA THR A 234 5.74 27.58 -25.04
C THR A 234 5.28 29.03 -25.00
N ASN A 235 5.44 29.69 -23.85
CA ASN A 235 5.47 31.15 -23.79
C ASN A 235 6.76 31.63 -24.46
N ALA A 236 6.78 31.58 -25.79
CA ALA A 236 7.69 32.30 -26.64
C ALA A 236 6.86 33.26 -27.49
N THR A 237 6.32 34.30 -26.86
CA THR A 237 5.93 35.50 -27.59
C THR A 237 7.20 36.12 -28.14
N ALA A 238 7.36 35.97 -29.46
CA ALA A 238 8.29 36.73 -30.26
C ALA A 238 8.09 38.22 -30.00
N ALA A 239 9.11 38.89 -29.45
CA ALA A 239 9.25 40.33 -29.54
C ALA A 239 9.90 40.62 -30.89
N SER A 240 9.08 40.92 -31.90
CA SER A 240 9.50 41.47 -33.19
C SER A 240 8.51 42.57 -33.60
N GLY A 241 9.03 43.76 -33.92
CA GLY A 241 8.31 44.91 -34.47
C GLY A 241 8.32 46.10 -33.50
N GLU A 242 9.29 47.02 -33.61
CA GLU A 242 9.22 48.24 -34.45
C GLU A 242 8.21 49.27 -33.93
N ASN A 243 8.73 50.27 -33.20
CA ASN A 243 8.68 51.69 -33.56
C ASN A 243 9.64 52.50 -32.67
#